data_AF-A3F4Y7-F1
#
_entry.id   AF-A3F4Y7-F1
#
_cell.length_a   1.000
_cell.length_b   1.000
_cell.length_c   1.000
_cell.angle_alpha   90.00
_cell.angle_beta   90.00
_cell.angle_gamma   90.00
#
_symmetry.space_group_name_H-M   'P 1'
#
loop_
_entity.id
_entity.type
_entity.pdbx_description
1 polymer ?
#
loop_
_entity_poly.entity_id
_entity_poly.type
_entity_poly.pdbx_seq_one_letter_code
_entity_poly.pdbx_strand_id
1 'polypeptide(L)'
;MINTISKYLTYENPLHLSVTFCAFSHCGDYFGFIGNRRHVCIYQTSDLLRYSSGEPISGVVHTNGESLWHWNDVPVNLAPIVSIEATGDVGVNFIAFGDGDISRCRLPHRLAKRCSVVTKRPDQVCVIAVAKSNGYIDVYNLNLLKEHYSPILSKMVLFDGAQSILHLTMSMEGALRLASTSYEGVVKLWDIWDDGNMYATLTSPTAATLPSTMDL
;
A
#
# COMPACT_ATOMS: atom_id res chain seq x y z
N MET A 1 36.50 20.87 -13.18
CA MET A 1 35.58 20.36 -12.14
C MET A 1 34.17 20.62 -12.66
N ILE A 2 33.50 19.61 -13.20
CA ILE A 2 32.16 19.79 -13.75
C ILE A 2 31.21 19.83 -12.55
N ASN A 3 30.58 20.98 -12.32
CA ASN A 3 29.58 21.15 -11.28
C ASN A 3 28.35 20.34 -11.72
N THR A 4 28.28 19.08 -11.29
CA THR A 4 27.07 18.27 -11.47
C THR A 4 25.99 18.88 -10.61
N ILE A 5 25.08 19.64 -11.24
CA ILE A 5 23.85 20.09 -10.60
C ILE A 5 23.05 18.84 -10.26
N SER A 6 23.00 18.48 -8.98
CA SER A 6 22.15 17.41 -8.49
C SER A 6 20.69 17.77 -8.78
N LYS A 7 20.03 16.96 -9.60
CA LYS A 7 18.60 17.10 -9.87
C LYS A 7 17.84 16.35 -8.78
N TYR A 8 16.88 17.01 -8.15
CA TYR A 8 16.04 16.40 -7.11
C TYR A 8 14.58 16.73 -7.31
N LEU A 9 13.74 15.82 -6.81
CA LEU A 9 12.29 15.96 -6.76
C LEU A 9 11.90 15.94 -5.28
N THR A 10 11.25 17.00 -4.81
CA THR A 10 10.82 17.18 -3.43
C THR A 10 9.32 17.08 -3.33
N TYR A 11 8.83 16.32 -2.36
CA TYR A 11 7.43 16.34 -1.95
C TYR A 11 7.28 17.27 -0.75
N GLU A 12 6.42 18.27 -0.86
CA GLU A 12 6.12 19.22 0.22
C GLU A 12 4.62 19.35 0.37
N ASN A 13 4.12 19.02 1.56
CA ASN A 13 2.72 19.25 1.90
C ASN A 13 2.60 20.66 2.54
N PRO A 14 1.73 21.55 2.06
CA PRO A 14 1.56 22.92 2.59
C PRO A 14 1.20 22.97 4.08
N LEU A 15 0.55 21.92 4.59
CA LEU A 15 0.23 21.77 6.01
C LEU A 15 1.37 21.12 6.82
N HIS A 16 2.55 20.94 6.20
CA HIS A 16 3.74 20.26 6.74
C HIS A 16 3.45 18.88 7.35
N LEU A 17 2.45 18.18 6.80
CA LEU A 17 2.06 16.85 7.28
C LEU A 17 3.15 15.83 6.93
N SER A 18 3.49 14.98 7.91
CA SER A 18 4.59 14.03 7.77
C SER A 18 4.25 12.87 6.84
N VAL A 19 5.25 12.44 6.07
CA VAL A 19 5.27 11.12 5.45
C VAL A 19 5.75 10.12 6.50
N THR A 20 4.89 9.18 6.89
CA THR A 20 5.19 8.26 8.00
C THR A 20 5.75 6.93 7.54
N PHE A 21 5.53 6.56 6.28
CA PHE A 21 6.04 5.33 5.69
C PHE A 21 6.00 5.41 4.16
N CYS A 22 6.90 4.73 3.47
CA CYS A 22 6.90 4.61 2.01
C CYS A 22 7.46 3.25 1.56
N ALA A 23 7.10 2.82 0.35
CA ALA A 23 7.57 1.59 -0.25
C ALA A 23 7.51 1.65 -1.78
N PHE A 24 8.39 0.89 -2.43
CA PHE A 24 8.26 0.53 -3.84
C PHE A 24 7.48 -0.78 -3.99
N SER A 25 6.80 -0.94 -5.13
CA SER A 25 6.35 -2.27 -5.55
C SER A 25 7.54 -3.17 -5.87
N HIS A 26 7.36 -4.49 -5.82
CA HIS A 26 8.44 -5.44 -6.10
C HIS A 26 8.95 -5.32 -7.54
N CYS A 27 8.08 -5.05 -8.51
CA CYS A 27 8.47 -4.77 -9.88
C CYS A 27 9.15 -3.40 -10.07
N GLY A 28 9.07 -2.51 -9.09
CA GLY A 28 9.61 -1.15 -9.17
C GLY A 28 8.75 -0.15 -9.95
N ASP A 29 7.64 -0.58 -10.57
CA ASP A 29 6.77 0.29 -11.37
C ASP A 29 5.98 1.31 -10.53
N TYR A 30 5.81 1.06 -9.23
CA TYR A 30 5.05 1.92 -8.34
C TYR A 30 5.86 2.35 -7.14
N PHE A 31 5.63 3.59 -6.73
CA PHE A 31 6.07 4.14 -5.46
C PHE A 31 4.86 4.62 -4.67
N GLY A 32 4.73 4.17 -3.43
CA GLY A 32 3.65 4.56 -2.55
C GLY A 32 4.16 5.10 -1.23
N PHE A 33 3.41 6.02 -0.63
CA PHE A 33 3.69 6.52 0.71
C PHE A 33 2.42 6.89 1.47
N ILE A 34 2.55 6.98 2.79
CA ILE A 34 1.50 7.37 3.72
C ILE A 34 1.76 8.80 4.19
N GLY A 35 0.92 9.74 3.76
CA GLY A 35 0.87 11.11 4.25
C GLY A 35 -0.12 11.26 5.41
N ASN A 36 0.26 12.01 6.44
CA ASN A 36 -0.60 12.37 7.58
C ASN A 36 -1.23 11.17 8.31
N ARG A 37 -0.59 9.98 8.25
CA ARG A 37 -1.14 8.72 8.77
C ARG A 37 -2.55 8.38 8.27
N ARG A 38 -3.04 8.97 7.17
CA ARG A 38 -4.42 8.77 6.70
C ARG A 38 -4.55 8.68 5.19
N HIS A 39 -3.62 9.29 4.46
CA HIS A 39 -3.67 9.33 3.00
C HIS A 39 -2.58 8.44 2.43
N VAL A 40 -2.97 7.42 1.68
CA VAL A 40 -2.05 6.60 0.90
C VAL A 40 -2.03 7.15 -0.52
N CYS A 41 -0.87 7.62 -0.96
CA CYS A 41 -0.66 8.12 -2.31
C CYS A 41 0.24 7.14 -3.06
N ILE A 42 -0.14 6.81 -4.30
CA ILE A 42 0.62 5.91 -5.16
C ILE A 42 0.89 6.61 -6.47
N TYR A 43 2.13 6.54 -6.93
CA TYR A 43 2.62 7.13 -8.17
C TYR A 43 3.23 6.03 -9.03
N GLN A 44 3.19 6.23 -10.35
CA GLN A 44 3.99 5.44 -11.26
C GLN A 44 5.44 5.92 -11.18
N THR A 45 6.37 5.01 -10.95
CA THR A 45 7.79 5.33 -10.78
C THR A 45 8.35 6.02 -12.02
N SER A 46 7.91 5.61 -13.22
CA SER A 46 8.34 6.25 -14.46
C SER A 46 8.02 7.74 -14.50
N ASP A 47 6.91 8.19 -13.91
CA ASP A 47 6.51 9.60 -13.90
C ASP A 47 7.39 10.43 -12.97
N LEU A 48 7.79 9.85 -11.84
CA LEU A 48 8.76 10.44 -10.91
C LEU A 48 10.15 10.55 -11.57
N LEU A 49 10.58 9.52 -12.30
CA LEU A 49 11.89 9.47 -12.95
C LEU A 49 12.02 10.39 -14.18
N ARG A 50 10.94 10.91 -14.76
CA ARG A 50 11.02 11.92 -15.83
C ARG A 50 11.87 13.13 -15.40
N TYR A 51 11.80 13.49 -14.12
CA TYR A 51 12.50 14.62 -13.52
C TYR A 51 13.99 14.36 -13.21
N SER A 52 14.45 13.09 -13.29
CA SER A 52 15.87 12.75 -13.19
C SER A 52 16.57 12.67 -14.55
N SER A 53 15.83 12.41 -15.64
CA SER A 53 16.39 12.07 -16.96
C SER A 53 16.97 13.23 -17.80
N GLY A 54 16.73 14.49 -17.43
CA GLY A 54 17.47 15.64 -17.94
C GLY A 54 17.11 16.19 -19.32
N GLU A 55 16.03 15.70 -19.93
CA GLU A 55 15.38 16.39 -21.04
C GLU A 55 14.63 17.65 -20.54
N PRO A 56 14.48 18.71 -21.36
CA PRO A 56 13.69 19.88 -21.00
C PRO A 56 12.23 19.46 -20.88
N ILE A 57 11.69 19.47 -19.67
CA ILE A 57 10.31 19.05 -19.43
C ILE A 57 9.38 20.15 -19.95
N SER A 58 8.69 19.86 -21.07
CA SER A 58 7.60 20.68 -21.64
C SER A 58 6.32 20.60 -20.78
N GLY A 59 6.47 20.81 -19.47
CA GLY A 59 5.42 20.58 -18.47
C GLY A 59 5.59 21.41 -17.19
N VAL A 60 6.48 22.41 -17.20
CA VAL A 60 6.49 23.47 -16.18
C VAL A 60 5.24 24.31 -16.37
N VAL A 61 4.13 23.82 -15.85
CA VAL A 61 2.88 24.56 -15.78
C VAL A 61 3.01 25.46 -14.56
N HIS A 62 3.03 26.77 -14.80
CA HIS A 62 2.74 27.75 -13.76
C HIS A 62 1.31 27.53 -13.28
N THR A 63 1.13 26.69 -12.27
CA THR A 63 -0.15 26.58 -11.57
C THR A 63 -0.21 27.65 -10.50
N ASN A 64 -1.26 28.47 -10.51
CA ASN A 64 -1.57 29.44 -9.45
C ASN A 64 -2.03 28.76 -8.13
N GLY A 65 -1.70 27.48 -7.92
CA GLY A 65 -2.11 26.67 -6.78
C GLY A 65 -0.91 25.99 -6.12
N GLU A 66 -1.06 25.61 -4.85
CA GLU A 66 -0.05 24.90 -4.07
C GLU A 66 0.21 23.52 -4.69
N SER A 67 1.35 23.35 -5.36
CA SER A 67 1.78 22.02 -5.81
C SER A 67 2.44 21.26 -4.67
N LEU A 68 2.15 19.96 -4.59
CA LEU A 68 2.80 19.08 -3.62
C LEU A 68 4.21 18.67 -4.06
N TRP A 69 4.55 18.82 -5.34
CA TRP A 69 5.81 18.34 -5.90
C TRP A 69 6.60 19.48 -6.53
N HIS A 70 7.91 19.49 -6.26
CA HIS A 70 8.85 20.50 -6.74
C HIS A 70 10.08 19.83 -7.36
N TRP A 71 10.45 20.21 -8.58
CA TRP A 71 11.69 19.80 -9.23
C TRP A 71 12.69 20.95 -9.16
N ASN A 72 13.79 20.75 -8.44
CA ASN A 72 14.76 21.82 -8.13
C ASN A 72 14.04 23.11 -7.67
N ASP A 73 13.12 22.98 -6.72
CA ASP A 73 12.29 24.04 -6.14
C ASP A 73 11.25 24.67 -7.10
N VAL A 74 11.12 24.17 -8.33
CA VAL A 74 10.09 24.60 -9.28
C VAL A 74 8.87 23.69 -9.15
N PRO A 75 7.66 24.23 -8.93
CA PRO A 75 6.45 23.40 -8.80
C PRO A 75 6.18 22.62 -10.09
N VAL A 76 5.82 21.35 -9.94
CA VAL A 76 5.47 20.45 -11.05
C VAL A 76 4.10 19.83 -10.84
N ASN A 77 3.37 19.65 -11.92
CA ASN A 77 2.06 18.98 -11.86
C ASN A 77 2.26 17.46 -11.88
N LEU A 78 2.28 16.85 -10.69
CA LEU A 78 2.38 15.41 -10.53
C LEU A 78 1.28 14.93 -9.58
N ALA A 79 0.33 14.18 -10.13
CA ALA A 79 -0.81 13.65 -9.40
C ALA A 79 -0.63 12.15 -9.13
N PRO A 80 -1.12 11.63 -7.98
CA PRO A 80 -1.08 10.20 -7.72
C PRO A 80 -2.00 9.45 -8.68
N ILE A 81 -1.58 8.26 -9.14
CA ILE A 81 -2.41 7.36 -9.93
C ILE A 81 -3.55 6.76 -9.10
N VAL A 82 -3.33 6.65 -7.79
CA VAL A 82 -4.29 6.17 -6.80
C VAL A 82 -4.09 6.97 -5.52
N SER A 83 -5.19 7.48 -4.97
CA SER A 83 -5.25 8.11 -3.66
C SER A 83 -6.30 7.40 -2.81
N ILE A 84 -5.91 6.92 -1.64
CA ILE A 84 -6.80 6.22 -0.70
C ILE A 84 -6.79 6.99 0.62
N GLU A 85 -7.96 7.45 1.03
CA GLU A 85 -8.16 8.11 2.32
C GLU A 85 -8.77 7.13 3.32
N ALA A 86 -8.16 7.03 4.49
CA ALA A 86 -8.73 6.29 5.61
C ALA A 86 -9.95 7.03 6.17
N THR A 87 -11.01 6.27 6.43
CA THR A 87 -12.29 6.81 6.92
C THR A 87 -12.30 6.97 8.44
N GLY A 88 -12.88 8.06 8.93
CA GLY A 88 -13.05 8.30 10.37
C GLY A 88 -11.73 8.58 11.09
N ASP A 89 -11.64 8.19 12.36
CA ASP A 89 -10.43 8.37 13.18
C ASP A 89 -9.45 7.20 13.10
N VAL A 90 -9.45 6.49 11.97
CA VAL A 90 -8.60 5.31 11.77
C VAL A 90 -7.32 5.72 11.05
N GLY A 91 -6.18 5.48 11.68
CA GLY A 91 -4.87 5.72 11.09
C GLY A 91 -4.43 4.57 10.18
N VAL A 92 -3.57 4.89 9.22
CA VAL A 92 -2.82 3.96 8.38
C VAL A 92 -1.40 3.89 8.93
N ASN A 93 -0.94 2.68 9.24
CA ASN A 93 0.38 2.45 9.83
C ASN A 93 1.39 1.93 8.81
N PHE A 94 0.95 1.11 7.85
CA PHE A 94 1.85 0.42 6.94
C PHE A 94 1.17 0.15 5.59
N ILE A 95 1.97 0.08 4.53
CA ILE A 95 1.54 -0.40 3.22
C ILE A 95 2.50 -1.49 2.72
N ALA A 96 1.96 -2.45 1.97
CA ALA A 96 2.76 -3.48 1.31
C ALA A 96 2.22 -3.74 -0.10
N PHE A 97 3.10 -3.79 -1.09
CA PHE A 97 2.76 -4.16 -2.46
C PHE A 97 2.86 -5.68 -2.64
N GLY A 98 2.08 -6.21 -3.56
CA GLY A 98 2.12 -7.61 -3.95
C GLY A 98 1.79 -7.81 -5.41
N ASP A 99 2.51 -8.72 -6.05
CA ASP A 99 2.20 -9.15 -7.42
C ASP A 99 1.70 -10.58 -7.38
N GLY A 100 0.65 -10.85 -8.16
CA GLY A 100 0.01 -12.15 -8.24
C GLY A 100 0.36 -12.85 -9.53
N ASP A 101 0.93 -14.04 -9.41
CA ASP A 101 0.99 -15.04 -10.47
C ASP A 101 0.07 -16.21 -10.11
N ILE A 102 -1.04 -16.38 -10.85
CA ILE A 102 -2.01 -17.42 -10.52
C ILE A 102 -1.45 -18.84 -10.63
N SER A 103 -0.38 -19.06 -11.40
CA SER A 103 0.31 -20.35 -11.46
C SER A 103 1.00 -20.72 -10.15
N ARG A 104 1.24 -19.72 -9.29
CA ARG A 104 1.85 -19.86 -7.95
C ARG A 104 0.82 -20.04 -6.85
N CYS A 105 -0.48 -19.98 -7.17
CA CYS A 105 -1.53 -20.31 -6.22
C CYS A 105 -1.50 -21.80 -5.90
N ARG A 106 -1.17 -22.15 -4.65
CA ARG A 106 -1.00 -23.55 -4.20
C ARG A 106 -2.18 -24.11 -3.42
N LEU A 107 -3.16 -23.27 -3.07
CA LEU A 107 -4.35 -23.73 -2.37
C LEU A 107 -5.42 -24.17 -3.39
N PRO A 108 -6.23 -25.19 -3.08
CA PRO A 108 -7.24 -25.68 -4.01
C PRO A 108 -8.14 -24.53 -4.43
N HIS A 109 -8.21 -24.25 -5.73
CA HIS A 109 -9.09 -23.21 -6.25
C HIS A 109 -10.53 -23.52 -5.81
N ARG A 110 -11.10 -22.66 -4.96
CA ARG A 110 -12.55 -22.66 -4.80
C ARG A 110 -13.18 -22.28 -6.13
N LEU A 111 -14.40 -22.77 -6.39
CA LEU A 111 -15.16 -22.45 -7.60
C LEU A 111 -15.05 -20.95 -7.93
N ALA A 112 -14.87 -20.58 -9.19
CA ALA A 112 -14.67 -19.19 -9.66
C ALA A 112 -15.67 -18.15 -9.12
N LYS A 113 -16.84 -18.60 -8.65
CA LYS A 113 -17.86 -17.79 -7.97
C LYS A 113 -17.44 -17.28 -6.57
N ARG A 114 -16.34 -17.76 -5.99
CA ARG A 114 -15.81 -17.35 -4.68
C ARG A 114 -14.54 -16.52 -4.75
N CYS A 115 -13.99 -16.29 -5.95
CA CYS A 115 -12.82 -15.43 -6.11
C CYS A 115 -13.14 -14.00 -5.68
N SER A 116 -12.27 -13.42 -4.86
CA SER A 116 -12.40 -12.05 -4.42
C SER A 116 -12.34 -11.06 -5.57
N VAL A 117 -12.95 -9.88 -5.40
CA VAL A 117 -12.90 -8.79 -6.38
C VAL A 117 -11.47 -8.44 -6.78
N VAL A 118 -10.53 -8.52 -5.84
CA VAL A 118 -9.11 -8.18 -6.07
C VAL A 118 -8.38 -9.19 -6.95
N THR A 119 -8.91 -10.41 -7.12
CA THR A 119 -8.32 -11.48 -7.93
C THR A 119 -9.19 -11.92 -9.11
N LYS A 120 -10.30 -11.22 -9.38
CA LYS A 120 -11.22 -11.50 -10.50
C LYS A 120 -10.55 -11.55 -11.87
N ARG A 121 -9.47 -10.79 -12.07
CA ARG A 121 -8.63 -10.81 -13.28
C ARG A 121 -7.25 -11.36 -12.91
N PRO A 122 -7.09 -12.69 -12.90
CA PRO A 122 -5.91 -13.33 -12.32
C PRO A 122 -4.62 -13.08 -13.10
N ASP A 123 -4.72 -12.64 -14.35
CA ASP A 123 -3.63 -12.19 -15.22
C ASP A 123 -3.14 -10.76 -14.90
N GLN A 124 -3.89 -10.01 -14.07
CA GLN A 124 -3.66 -8.58 -13.81
C GLN A 124 -3.72 -8.26 -12.32
N VAL A 125 -3.06 -9.08 -11.49
CA VAL A 125 -3.09 -8.87 -10.04
C VAL A 125 -1.82 -8.16 -9.56
N CYS A 126 -1.95 -6.86 -9.36
CA CYS A 126 -0.99 -6.06 -8.58
C CYS A 126 -1.78 -5.40 -7.45
N VAL A 127 -1.45 -5.72 -6.21
CA VAL A 127 -2.20 -5.31 -5.03
C VAL A 127 -1.40 -4.37 -4.14
N ILE A 128 -2.12 -3.54 -3.40
CA ILE A 128 -1.61 -2.84 -2.23
C ILE A 128 -2.45 -3.25 -1.01
N ALA A 129 -1.77 -3.71 0.03
CA ALA A 129 -2.35 -3.94 1.34
C ALA A 129 -2.09 -2.71 2.23
N VAL A 130 -3.12 -2.25 2.93
CA VAL A 130 -3.13 -1.05 3.77
C VAL A 130 -3.49 -1.44 5.19
N ALA A 131 -2.50 -1.44 6.09
CA ALA A 131 -2.67 -1.78 7.50
C ALA A 131 -3.18 -0.58 8.31
N LYS A 132 -4.23 -0.81 9.08
CA LYS A 132 -4.90 0.22 9.86
C LYS A 132 -4.70 0.06 11.36
N SER A 133 -4.91 1.16 12.09
CA SER A 133 -4.77 1.23 13.55
C SER A 133 -5.89 0.52 14.32
N ASN A 134 -6.92 0.00 13.63
CA ASN A 134 -8.07 -0.66 14.23
C ASN A 134 -8.14 -2.17 13.89
N GLY A 135 -7.04 -2.75 13.43
CA GLY A 135 -6.92 -4.18 13.14
C GLY A 135 -7.47 -4.64 11.79
N TYR A 136 -7.96 -3.70 10.98
CA TYR A 136 -8.34 -3.97 9.61
C TYR A 136 -7.15 -3.81 8.66
N ILE A 137 -7.15 -4.63 7.61
CA ILE A 137 -6.26 -4.50 6.46
C ILE A 137 -7.14 -4.43 5.23
N ASP A 138 -7.10 -3.31 4.52
CA ASP A 138 -7.74 -3.22 3.21
C ASP A 138 -6.74 -3.65 2.14
N VAL A 139 -7.15 -4.55 1.25
CA VAL A 139 -6.37 -4.98 0.09
C VAL A 139 -7.07 -4.50 -1.17
N TYR A 140 -6.36 -3.74 -2.00
CA TYR A 140 -6.86 -3.21 -3.26
C TYR A 140 -6.08 -3.78 -4.43
N ASN A 141 -6.75 -4.07 -5.55
CA ASN A 141 -6.07 -4.31 -6.82
C ASN A 141 -5.85 -2.98 -7.54
N LEU A 142 -4.58 -2.60 -7.73
CA LEU A 142 -4.18 -1.34 -8.35
C LEU A 142 -4.61 -1.22 -9.81
N ASN A 143 -4.60 -2.32 -10.56
CA ASN A 143 -5.03 -2.33 -11.95
C ASN A 143 -6.54 -2.08 -12.05
N LEU A 144 -7.33 -2.63 -11.14
CA LEU A 144 -8.77 -2.34 -11.07
C LEU A 144 -9.05 -0.90 -10.66
N LEU A 145 -8.31 -0.34 -9.70
CA LEU A 145 -8.48 1.06 -9.30
C LEU A 145 -8.20 2.04 -10.46
N LYS A 146 -7.22 1.74 -11.32
CA LYS A 146 -6.90 2.53 -12.51
C LYS A 146 -8.02 2.54 -13.55
N GLU A 147 -8.80 1.46 -13.65
CA GLU A 147 -9.94 1.36 -14.56
C GLU A 147 -11.19 2.07 -14.02
N HIS A 148 -11.03 3.01 -13.09
CA HIS A 148 -12.08 3.82 -12.47
C HIS A 148 -13.15 3.00 -11.73
N TYR A 149 -12.82 1.80 -11.26
CA TYR A 149 -13.70 1.10 -10.33
C TYR A 149 -13.73 1.81 -8.97
N SER A 150 -14.90 1.93 -8.36
CA SER A 150 -15.05 2.54 -7.03
C SER A 150 -14.17 1.81 -6.00
N PRO A 151 -13.31 2.51 -5.22
CA PRO A 151 -12.46 1.88 -4.20
C PRO A 151 -13.24 1.12 -3.14
N ILE A 152 -14.47 1.56 -2.84
CA ILE A 152 -15.36 0.92 -1.87
C ILE A 152 -15.82 -0.46 -2.38
N LEU A 153 -15.99 -0.62 -3.69
CA LEU A 153 -16.48 -1.85 -4.32
C LEU A 153 -15.36 -2.78 -4.81
N SER A 154 -14.11 -2.36 -4.68
CA SER A 154 -12.95 -3.00 -5.34
C SER A 154 -11.87 -3.43 -4.35
N LYS A 155 -12.25 -3.67 -3.09
CA LYS A 155 -11.33 -4.09 -2.05
C LYS A 155 -11.76 -5.39 -1.39
N MET A 156 -10.76 -6.13 -0.93
CA MET A 156 -10.89 -7.18 0.06
C MET A 156 -10.56 -6.57 1.43
N VAL A 157 -11.24 -7.03 2.48
CA VAL A 157 -11.01 -6.58 3.85
C VAL A 157 -10.61 -7.78 4.70
N LEU A 158 -9.42 -7.72 5.29
CA LEU A 158 -8.93 -8.70 6.25
C LEU A 158 -9.06 -8.11 7.66
N PHE A 159 -9.35 -8.95 8.64
CA PHE A 159 -9.60 -8.50 10.02
C PHE A 159 -8.81 -9.31 11.03
N ASP A 160 -7.84 -8.67 11.67
CA ASP A 160 -6.93 -9.25 12.67
C ASP A 160 -7.49 -9.12 14.11
N GLY A 161 -8.66 -8.52 14.31
CA GLY A 161 -9.19 -8.20 15.65
C GLY A 161 -9.16 -6.70 15.89
N ALA A 162 -9.31 -6.25 17.15
CA ALA A 162 -9.37 -4.82 17.47
C ALA A 162 -7.99 -4.16 17.62
N GLN A 163 -6.89 -4.93 17.59
CA GLN A 163 -5.54 -4.43 17.81
C GLN A 163 -4.96 -3.75 16.58
N SER A 164 -4.18 -2.69 16.79
CA SER A 164 -3.48 -1.97 15.71
C SER A 164 -2.53 -2.89 14.94
N ILE A 165 -2.58 -2.85 13.59
CA ILE A 165 -1.62 -3.55 12.73
C ILE A 165 -0.39 -2.66 12.56
N LEU A 166 0.78 -3.17 12.92
CA LEU A 166 2.03 -2.41 12.90
C LEU A 166 2.85 -2.65 11.64
N HIS A 167 2.86 -3.88 11.13
CA HIS A 167 3.68 -4.28 9.99
C HIS A 167 2.93 -5.21 9.05
N LEU A 168 3.26 -5.10 7.77
CA LEU A 168 2.81 -6.00 6.71
C LEU A 168 4.01 -6.45 5.89
N THR A 169 4.00 -7.69 5.41
CA THR A 169 4.91 -8.13 4.34
C THR A 169 4.19 -9.07 3.39
N MET A 170 4.35 -8.82 2.09
CA MET A 170 3.81 -9.70 1.06
C MET A 170 4.89 -10.68 0.60
N SER A 171 4.51 -11.91 0.30
CA SER A 171 5.39 -12.88 -0.36
C SER A 171 5.75 -12.39 -1.77
N MET A 172 7.03 -12.48 -2.12
CA MET A 172 7.55 -12.14 -3.45
C MET A 172 7.38 -13.28 -4.47
N GLU A 173 6.87 -14.44 -4.05
CA GLU A 173 6.79 -15.63 -4.91
C GLU A 173 5.59 -15.65 -5.88
N GLY A 174 4.81 -14.56 -5.94
CA GLY A 174 3.59 -14.47 -6.76
C GLY A 174 2.35 -15.12 -6.14
N ALA A 175 2.49 -15.79 -4.99
CA ALA A 175 1.40 -16.52 -4.33
C ALA A 175 0.45 -15.64 -3.50
N LEU A 176 0.58 -14.31 -3.53
CA LEU A 176 -0.24 -13.35 -2.78
C LEU A 176 -0.51 -13.75 -1.32
N ARG A 177 0.54 -14.20 -0.64
CA ARG A 177 0.51 -14.47 0.80
C ARG A 177 0.95 -13.23 1.54
N LEU A 178 0.17 -12.82 2.54
CA LEU A 178 0.46 -11.67 3.37
C LEU A 178 0.74 -12.15 4.79
N ALA A 179 1.75 -11.57 5.44
CA ALA A 179 1.89 -11.64 6.88
C ALA A 179 1.56 -10.28 7.48
N SER A 180 0.75 -10.26 8.54
CA SER A 180 0.51 -9.08 9.38
C SER A 180 1.07 -9.30 10.77
N THR A 181 1.47 -8.21 11.43
CA THR A 181 1.84 -8.23 12.84
C THR A 181 1.04 -7.18 13.59
N SER A 182 0.34 -7.60 14.65
CA SER A 182 -0.41 -6.71 15.52
C SER A 182 0.46 -6.10 16.62
N TYR A 183 -0.08 -5.12 17.35
CA TYR A 183 0.58 -4.48 18.49
C TYR A 183 1.04 -5.46 19.57
N GLU A 184 0.32 -6.57 19.76
CA GLU A 184 0.66 -7.61 20.74
C GLU A 184 1.70 -8.62 20.23
N GLY A 185 2.25 -8.41 19.04
CA GLY A 185 3.25 -9.29 18.44
C GLY A 185 2.67 -10.60 17.91
N VAL A 186 1.35 -10.69 17.75
CA VAL A 186 0.70 -11.81 17.07
C VAL A 186 0.91 -11.65 15.57
N VAL A 187 1.42 -12.70 14.92
CA VAL A 187 1.59 -12.72 13.46
C VAL A 187 0.48 -13.56 12.84
N LYS A 188 -0.21 -13.02 11.84
CA LYS A 188 -1.19 -13.77 11.06
C LYS A 188 -0.77 -13.89 9.60
N LEU A 189 -1.05 -15.05 9.03
CA LEU A 189 -0.77 -15.34 7.62
C LEU A 189 -2.08 -15.49 6.85
N TRP A 190 -2.17 -14.78 5.72
CA TRP A 190 -3.37 -14.62 4.91
C TRP A 190 -3.13 -15.09 3.49
N ASP A 191 -4.13 -15.74 2.89
CA ASP A 191 -4.17 -16.04 1.46
C ASP A 191 -5.15 -15.10 0.74
N ILE A 192 -4.60 -14.23 -0.13
CA ILE A 192 -5.38 -13.23 -0.88
C ILE A 192 -5.94 -13.83 -2.18
N TRP A 193 -5.42 -14.96 -2.69
CA TRP A 193 -5.91 -15.53 -3.95
C TRP A 193 -7.38 -15.97 -3.89
N ASP A 194 -7.86 -16.33 -2.70
CA ASP A 194 -9.24 -16.75 -2.43
C ASP A 194 -10.09 -15.57 -1.87
N ASP A 195 -10.74 -15.76 -0.72
CA ASP A 195 -11.61 -14.81 -0.02
C ASP A 195 -10.88 -14.04 1.10
N GLY A 196 -9.54 -14.19 1.20
CA GLY A 196 -8.75 -13.55 2.25
C GLY A 196 -8.63 -14.39 3.53
N ASN A 197 -8.83 -15.70 3.47
CA ASN A 197 -8.74 -16.56 4.66
C ASN A 197 -7.38 -16.47 5.34
N MET A 198 -7.41 -16.33 6.66
CA MET A 198 -6.27 -16.57 7.53
C MET A 198 -6.01 -18.08 7.60
N TYR A 199 -4.78 -18.52 7.32
CA TYR A 199 -4.41 -19.93 7.35
C TYR A 199 -3.45 -20.29 8.49
N ALA A 200 -2.87 -19.30 9.17
CA ALA A 200 -2.06 -19.53 10.36
C ALA A 200 -2.00 -18.29 11.26
N THR A 201 -1.86 -18.55 12.56
CA THR A 201 -1.53 -17.57 13.59
C THR A 201 -0.27 -18.04 14.30
N LEU A 202 0.73 -17.19 14.37
CA LEU A 202 1.98 -17.43 15.08
C LEU A 202 2.00 -16.55 16.32
N THR A 203 2.15 -17.18 17.48
CA THR A 203 2.26 -16.52 18.77
C THR A 203 3.53 -17.00 19.47
N SER A 204 4.12 -16.14 20.30
CA SER A 204 5.15 -16.60 21.23
C SER A 204 4.50 -17.48 22.31
N PRO A 205 5.13 -18.60 22.71
CA PRO A 205 4.65 -19.42 23.84
C PRO A 205 4.44 -18.60 25.12
N THR A 206 5.23 -17.54 25.32
CA THR A 206 5.16 -16.68 26.50
C THR A 206 3.91 -15.79 26.53
N ALA A 207 3.34 -15.47 25.37
CA ALA A 207 2.10 -14.67 25.27
C ALA A 207 0.85 -15.49 25.62
N ALA A 208 0.89 -16.82 25.47
CA ALA A 208 -0.22 -17.71 25.82
C ALA A 208 -0.36 -17.93 27.34
N THR A 209 0.63 -17.55 28.14
CA THR A 209 0.70 -17.80 29.59
C THR A 209 0.37 -16.61 30.49
N LEU A 210 0.13 -15.41 29.93
CA LEU A 210 -0.33 -14.27 30.73
C LEU A 210 -1.87 -14.27 30.74
N PRO A 211 -2.53 -14.50 31.89
CA PRO A 211 -3.97 -14.39 31.98
C PRO A 211 -4.38 -12.95 31.69
N SER A 212 -5.45 -12.78 30.90
CA SER A 212 -6.13 -11.51 30.68
C SER A 212 -6.83 -11.05 31.95
N THR A 213 -6.08 -10.55 32.92
CA THR A 213 -6.62 -9.82 34.07
C THR A 213 -5.62 -8.76 34.48
N MET A 214 -5.83 -7.52 34.04
CA MET A 214 -5.73 -6.33 34.88
C MET A 214 -6.73 -5.30 34.35
N ASP A 215 -8.01 -5.53 34.68
CA ASP A 215 -8.94 -4.42 34.88
C ASP A 215 -8.57 -3.79 36.24
N LEU A 216 -8.14 -2.51 36.21
CA LEU A 216 -8.21 -1.56 37.32
C LEU A 216 -8.41 -0.15 36.72
#